data_AF-A0A5E4MX66-F1
#
_entry.id   AF-A0A5E4MX66-F1
#
_cell.length_a   1.000
_cell.length_b   1.000
_cell.length_c   1.000
_cell.angle_alpha   90.00
_cell.angle_beta   90.00
_cell.angle_gamma   90.00
#
_symmetry.space_group_name_H-M   'P 1'
#
loop_
_entity.id
_entity.type
_entity.pdbx_description
1 polymer ?
#
loop_
_entity_poly.entity_id
_entity_poly.type
_entity_poly.pdbx_seq_one_letter_code
_entity_poly.pdbx_strand_id
1 'polypeptide(L)'
;MSMINDFPEANEEYKSDADLTNMELIKHIHEINDDKRNKLKAKFENITLPIFLRKFENIVTYNHQHFVRGKLTWADIFFASIANSIGKLINNTSYLDKYHNLKKLTEKVLSIEAIQSWLENPEYIVV
;
A
#
# COMPACT_ATOMS: atom_id res chain seq x y z
N MET A 1 14.34 22.79 1.79
CA MET A 1 14.44 22.50 0.35
C MET A 1 15.08 21.14 0.19
N SER A 2 14.37 20.20 -0.47
CA SER A 2 14.77 18.83 -0.83
C SER A 2 14.99 17.79 0.30
N MET A 3 13.91 17.11 0.73
CA MET A 3 13.95 15.82 1.43
C MET A 3 13.68 14.64 0.45
N ILE A 4 14.03 14.80 -0.82
CA ILE A 4 13.76 13.77 -1.86
C ILE A 4 14.98 12.86 -2.10
N ASN A 5 16.16 13.23 -1.62
CA ASN A 5 17.42 12.53 -1.95
C ASN A 5 17.85 11.42 -0.98
N ASP A 6 17.05 11.09 0.04
CA ASP A 6 17.41 10.03 1.02
C ASP A 6 16.75 8.68 0.73
N PHE A 7 16.08 8.53 -0.43
CA PHE A 7 15.73 7.20 -0.90
C PHE A 7 16.99 6.53 -1.43
N PRO A 8 17.43 5.39 -0.85
CA PRO A 8 18.54 4.64 -1.43
C PRO A 8 18.17 4.32 -2.87
N GLU A 9 19.05 4.65 -3.82
CA GLU A 9 18.91 4.22 -5.22
C GLU A 9 18.58 2.74 -5.21
N ALA A 10 17.42 2.38 -5.79
CA ALA A 10 16.94 1.02 -5.81
C ALA A 10 18.01 0.12 -6.43
N ASN A 11 18.65 -0.71 -5.60
CA ASN A 11 19.57 -1.74 -6.05
C ASN A 11 18.82 -2.72 -7.00
N GLU A 12 19.56 -3.48 -7.82
CA GLU A 12 18.97 -4.34 -8.86
C GLU A 12 17.91 -5.33 -8.33
N GLU A 13 18.03 -5.77 -7.07
CA GLU A 13 17.08 -6.62 -6.37
C GLU A 13 15.76 -5.90 -6.02
N TYR A 14 15.81 -4.64 -5.58
CA TYR A 14 14.61 -3.82 -5.34
C TYR A 14 13.98 -3.29 -6.63
N LYS A 15 14.77 -3.12 -7.70
CA LYS A 15 14.27 -2.77 -9.04
C LYS A 15 13.32 -3.84 -9.56
N SER A 16 13.68 -5.13 -9.49
CA SER A 16 12.80 -6.20 -9.99
C SER A 16 11.47 -6.30 -9.23
N ASP A 17 11.49 -6.14 -7.90
CA ASP A 17 10.28 -6.16 -7.07
C ASP A 17 9.37 -4.95 -7.35
N ALA A 18 9.95 -3.74 -7.45
CA ALA A 18 9.23 -2.51 -7.74
C ALA A 18 8.67 -2.49 -9.17
N ASP A 19 9.44 -3.00 -10.14
CA ASP A 19 9.03 -3.11 -11.55
C ASP A 19 7.85 -4.08 -11.71
N LEU A 20 7.82 -5.19 -10.96
CA LEU A 20 6.69 -6.12 -10.97
C LEU A 20 5.40 -5.50 -10.41
N THR A 21 5.51 -4.74 -9.32
CA THR A 21 4.35 -4.20 -8.59
C THR A 21 3.73 -3.00 -9.31
N ASN A 22 4.58 -2.06 -9.76
CA ASN A 22 4.12 -0.89 -10.49
C ASN A 22 3.62 -1.27 -11.89
N MET A 23 4.23 -2.23 -12.58
CA MET A 23 3.72 -2.64 -13.90
C MET A 23 2.41 -3.41 -13.83
N GLU A 24 2.21 -4.34 -12.87
CA GLU A 24 1.01 -5.19 -12.88
C GLU A 24 -0.26 -4.45 -12.45
N LEU A 25 -0.17 -3.62 -11.41
CA LEU A 25 -1.32 -2.85 -10.92
C LEU A 25 -1.72 -1.76 -11.94
N ILE A 26 -0.75 -1.04 -12.50
CA ILE A 26 -0.98 -0.03 -13.54
C ILE A 26 -1.52 -0.69 -14.81
N LYS A 27 -0.97 -1.84 -15.25
CA LYS A 27 -1.51 -2.59 -16.39
C LYS A 27 -2.95 -3.03 -16.14
N HIS A 28 -3.29 -3.52 -14.95
CA HIS A 28 -4.67 -3.90 -14.62
C HIS A 28 -5.64 -2.72 -14.70
N ILE A 29 -5.27 -1.55 -14.16
CA ILE A 29 -6.10 -0.34 -14.16
C ILE A 29 -6.35 0.17 -15.59
N HIS A 30 -5.39 0.02 -16.50
CA HIS A 30 -5.49 0.47 -17.88
C HIS A 30 -5.89 -0.63 -18.90
N GLU A 31 -6.11 -1.88 -18.47
CA GLU A 31 -6.47 -2.98 -19.38
C GLU A 31 -7.97 -2.96 -19.72
N ILE A 32 -8.25 -2.70 -21.00
CA ILE A 32 -9.62 -2.58 -21.53
C ILE A 32 -10.27 -3.96 -21.71
N ASN A 33 -9.48 -5.03 -21.92
CA ASN A 33 -10.01 -6.37 -22.08
C ASN A 33 -10.33 -7.02 -20.72
N ASP A 34 -11.61 -7.30 -20.48
CA ASP A 34 -12.13 -7.86 -19.22
C ASP A 34 -11.44 -9.18 -18.81
N ASP A 35 -11.17 -10.09 -19.75
CA ASP A 35 -10.54 -11.38 -19.45
C ASP A 35 -9.07 -11.22 -19.03
N LYS A 36 -8.33 -10.35 -19.70
CA LYS A 36 -6.94 -10.03 -19.32
C LYS A 36 -6.90 -9.30 -17.98
N ARG A 37 -7.82 -8.35 -17.76
CA ARG A 37 -7.95 -7.63 -16.50
C ARG A 37 -8.21 -8.59 -15.34
N ASN A 38 -9.11 -9.55 -15.51
CA ASN A 38 -9.42 -10.56 -14.50
C ASN A 38 -8.23 -11.49 -14.21
N LYS A 39 -7.48 -11.92 -15.24
CA LYS A 39 -6.26 -12.72 -15.05
C LYS A 39 -5.18 -11.95 -14.28
N LEU A 40 -4.99 -10.68 -14.59
CA LEU A 40 -4.05 -9.81 -13.87
C LEU A 40 -4.47 -9.61 -12.40
N LYS A 41 -5.77 -9.39 -12.14
CA LYS A 41 -6.31 -9.31 -10.77
C LYS A 41 -6.02 -10.59 -9.99
N ALA A 42 -6.31 -11.75 -10.59
CA ALA A 42 -6.11 -13.03 -9.93
C ALA A 42 -4.62 -13.28 -9.63
N LYS A 43 -3.71 -12.93 -10.55
CA LYS A 43 -2.26 -13.02 -10.32
C LYS A 43 -1.85 -12.10 -9.17
N PHE A 44 -2.28 -10.84 -9.20
CA PHE A 44 -1.98 -9.87 -8.16
C PHE A 44 -2.47 -10.35 -6.79
N GLU A 45 -3.74 -10.76 -6.69
CA GLU A 45 -4.39 -11.15 -5.44
C GLU A 45 -3.76 -12.42 -4.83
N ASN A 46 -3.43 -13.42 -5.66
CA ASN A 46 -2.99 -14.73 -5.15
C ASN A 46 -1.47 -14.87 -5.03
N ILE A 47 -0.69 -14.06 -5.76
CA ILE A 47 0.77 -14.20 -5.83
C ILE A 47 1.44 -12.93 -5.33
N THR A 48 1.24 -11.81 -6.01
CA THR A 48 1.99 -10.58 -5.77
C THR A 48 1.66 -10.00 -4.39
N LEU A 49 0.37 -9.84 -4.07
CA LEU A 49 -0.09 -9.20 -2.84
C LEU A 49 0.39 -9.92 -1.56
N PRO A 50 0.26 -11.26 -1.41
CA PRO A 50 0.77 -11.95 -0.22
C PRO A 50 2.28 -11.83 0.00
N ILE A 51 3.08 -11.74 -1.07
CA ILE A 51 4.54 -11.57 -0.98
C ILE A 51 4.86 -10.21 -0.35
N PHE A 52 4.25 -9.13 -0.86
CA PHE A 52 4.47 -7.79 -0.33
C PHE A 52 3.95 -7.61 1.09
N LEU A 53 2.75 -8.12 1.39
CA LEU A 53 2.19 -8.01 2.74
C LEU A 53 3.07 -8.72 3.77
N ARG A 54 3.67 -9.87 3.44
CA ARG A 54 4.63 -10.54 4.32
C ARG A 54 5.89 -9.71 4.54
N LYS A 55 6.43 -9.10 3.47
CA LYS A 55 7.62 -8.23 3.55
C LYS A 55 7.33 -7.00 4.43
N PHE A 56 6.20 -6.35 4.23
CA PHE A 56 5.80 -5.17 5.00
C PHE A 56 5.46 -5.50 6.45
N GLU A 57 4.80 -6.62 6.73
CA GLU A 57 4.53 -7.08 8.10
C GLU A 57 5.84 -7.25 8.89
N ASN A 58 6.87 -7.84 8.27
CA ASN A 58 8.19 -7.98 8.88
C ASN A 58 8.86 -6.62 9.14
N ILE A 59 8.80 -5.70 8.18
CA ILE A 59 9.37 -4.35 8.32
C ILE A 59 8.69 -3.60 9.49
N VAL A 60 7.36 -3.61 9.52
CA VAL A 60 6.57 -2.93 10.56
C VAL A 60 6.79 -3.57 11.92
N THR A 61 6.93 -4.90 11.98
CA THR A 61 7.27 -5.62 13.22
C THR A 61 8.65 -5.19 13.73
N TYR A 62 9.66 -5.18 12.88
CA TYR A 62 11.04 -4.80 13.23
C TYR A 62 11.12 -3.35 13.71
N ASN A 63 10.40 -2.45 13.06
CA ASN A 63 10.40 -1.02 13.36
C ASN A 63 9.32 -0.62 14.37
N HIS A 64 9.02 -1.48 15.36
CA HIS A 64 8.10 -1.19 16.47
C HIS A 64 6.71 -0.66 16.04
N GLN A 65 6.04 -1.38 15.13
CA GLN A 65 4.70 -1.09 14.62
C GLN A 65 4.62 0.16 13.73
N HIS A 66 5.72 0.53 13.08
CA HIS A 66 5.79 1.60 12.08
C HIS A 66 6.69 1.20 10.92
N PHE A 67 6.57 1.82 9.74
CA PHE A 67 7.51 1.54 8.65
C PHE A 67 8.92 2.05 8.91
N VAL A 68 9.08 3.13 9.68
CA VAL A 68 10.38 3.79 9.88
C VAL A 68 10.61 4.12 11.36
N ARG A 69 11.62 3.46 11.97
CA ARG A 69 12.18 3.80 13.30
C ARG A 69 11.14 3.97 14.43
N GLY A 70 10.06 3.20 14.44
CA GLY A 70 9.05 3.27 15.50
C GLY A 70 8.24 4.57 15.55
N LYS A 71 8.25 5.37 14.47
CA LYS A 71 7.58 6.67 14.42
C LYS A 71 6.63 6.74 13.23
N LEU A 72 5.55 7.51 13.41
CA LEU A 72 4.65 7.84 12.31
C LEU A 72 5.41 8.66 11.26
N THR A 73 5.39 8.18 10.03
CA THR A 73 5.99 8.84 8.87
C THR A 73 5.03 8.82 7.68
N TRP A 74 5.37 9.53 6.61
CA TRP A 74 4.57 9.53 5.38
C TRP A 74 4.37 8.12 4.80
N ALA A 75 5.31 7.18 5.04
CA ALA A 75 5.21 5.80 4.57
C ALA A 75 4.02 5.04 5.18
N ASP A 76 3.71 5.30 6.47
CA ASP A 76 2.55 4.69 7.14
C ASP A 76 1.24 5.22 6.54
N ILE A 77 1.19 6.53 6.25
CA ILE A 77 0.03 7.20 5.64
C ILE A 77 -0.19 6.69 4.22
N PHE A 78 0.88 6.61 3.44
CA PHE A 78 0.86 6.09 2.08
C PHE A 78 0.37 4.64 2.03
N PHE A 79 0.89 3.78 2.92
CA PHE A 79 0.45 2.40 3.01
C PHE A 79 -1.04 2.29 3.36
N ALA A 80 -1.54 3.06 4.34
CA ALA A 80 -2.95 3.04 4.71
C ALA A 80 -3.88 3.42 3.54
N SER A 81 -3.48 4.38 2.71
CA SER A 81 -4.23 4.79 1.52
C SER A 81 -4.24 3.70 0.43
N ILE A 82 -3.07 3.10 0.17
CA ILE A 82 -2.95 1.95 -0.73
C ILE A 82 -3.77 0.77 -0.21
N ALA A 83 -3.75 0.52 1.09
CA ALA A 83 -4.44 -0.62 1.69
C ALA A 83 -5.96 -0.54 1.46
N ASN A 84 -6.54 0.65 1.57
CA ASN A 84 -7.94 0.89 1.22
C ASN A 84 -8.21 0.63 -0.27
N SER A 85 -7.33 1.12 -1.14
CA SER A 85 -7.45 0.94 -2.61
C SER A 85 -7.34 -0.52 -3.02
N ILE A 86 -6.43 -1.30 -2.42
CA ILE A 86 -6.29 -2.73 -2.64
C ILE A 86 -7.56 -3.46 -2.22
N GLY A 87 -8.09 -3.19 -1.03
CA GLY A 87 -9.31 -3.85 -0.54
C GLY A 87 -10.51 -3.66 -1.48
N LYS A 88 -10.64 -2.45 -2.05
CA LYS A 88 -11.63 -2.16 -3.10
C LYS A 88 -11.34 -2.89 -4.41
N LEU A 89 -10.08 -2.95 -4.83
CA LEU A 89 -9.68 -3.64 -6.05
C LEU A 89 -10.00 -5.13 -6.01
N ILE A 90 -9.70 -5.79 -4.88
CA ILE A 90 -9.88 -7.23 -4.72
C ILE A 90 -11.25 -7.64 -4.19
N ASN A 91 -12.11 -6.67 -3.84
CA ASN A 91 -13.41 -6.87 -3.18
C ASN A 91 -13.28 -7.68 -1.86
N ASN A 92 -12.25 -7.38 -1.06
CA ASN A 92 -12.02 -8.04 0.22
C ASN A 92 -11.51 -7.01 1.23
N THR A 93 -12.30 -6.72 2.26
CA THR A 93 -11.94 -5.78 3.34
C THR A 93 -11.14 -6.41 4.47
N SER A 94 -11.10 -7.75 4.52
CA SER A 94 -10.46 -8.55 5.58
C SER A 94 -9.09 -9.10 5.17
N TYR A 95 -8.56 -8.72 4.01
CA TYR A 95 -7.32 -9.29 3.48
C TYR A 95 -6.07 -9.02 4.37
N LEU A 96 -6.13 -8.01 5.24
CA LEU A 96 -5.10 -7.71 6.24
C LEU A 96 -5.24 -8.50 7.55
N ASP A 97 -6.28 -9.30 7.75
CA ASP A 97 -6.54 -9.97 9.03
C ASP A 97 -5.42 -10.94 9.45
N LYS A 98 -4.61 -11.43 8.50
CA LYS A 98 -3.44 -12.28 8.79
C LYS A 98 -2.15 -11.49 9.06
N TYR A 99 -2.18 -10.17 8.89
CA TYR A 99 -1.04 -9.26 9.02
C TYR A 99 -1.36 -8.24 10.11
N HIS A 100 -1.31 -8.69 11.36
CA HIS A 100 -1.84 -7.95 12.51
C HIS A 100 -1.19 -6.58 12.68
N ASN A 101 0.12 -6.45 12.43
CA ASN A 101 0.80 -5.17 12.59
C ASN A 101 0.43 -4.20 11.46
N LEU A 102 0.31 -4.66 10.21
CA LEU A 102 -0.18 -3.83 9.12
C LEU A 102 -1.62 -3.37 9.32
N LYS A 103 -2.50 -4.27 9.79
CA LYS A 103 -3.88 -3.93 10.13
C LYS A 103 -3.92 -2.85 11.21
N LYS A 104 -3.23 -3.07 12.33
CA LYS A 104 -3.15 -2.11 13.44
C LYS A 104 -2.56 -0.77 13.01
N LEU A 105 -1.51 -0.79 12.17
CA LEU A 105 -0.91 0.43 11.62
C LEU A 105 -1.93 1.22 10.80
N THR A 106 -2.67 0.53 9.93
CA THR A 106 -3.68 1.14 9.06
C THR A 106 -4.80 1.76 9.89
N GLU A 107 -5.31 1.03 10.88
CA GLU A 107 -6.34 1.53 11.82
C GLU A 107 -5.84 2.77 12.59
N LYS A 108 -4.60 2.73 13.09
CA LYS A 108 -3.98 3.86 13.81
C LYS A 108 -3.83 5.11 12.94
N VAL A 109 -3.48 4.94 11.66
CA VAL A 109 -3.38 6.05 10.71
C VAL A 109 -4.77 6.62 10.43
N LEU A 110 -5.74 5.76 10.14
CA LEU A 110 -7.10 6.16 9.83
C LEU A 110 -7.83 6.78 11.04
N SER A 111 -7.37 6.55 12.27
CA SER A 111 -7.89 7.21 13.47
C SER A 111 -7.26 8.59 13.76
N ILE A 112 -6.38 9.10 12.90
CA ILE A 112 -5.85 10.46 13.05
C ILE A 112 -6.96 11.45 12.70
N GLU A 113 -7.30 12.35 13.62
CA GLU A 113 -8.43 13.30 13.49
C GLU A 113 -8.41 14.06 12.16
N ALA A 114 -7.27 14.63 11.77
CA ALA A 114 -7.13 15.34 10.50
C ALA A 114 -7.39 14.45 9.26
N ILE A 115 -7.04 13.16 9.34
CA ILE A 115 -7.31 12.19 8.27
C ILE A 115 -8.79 11.82 8.26
N GLN A 116 -9.41 11.62 9.44
CA GLN A 116 -10.85 11.35 9.53
C GLN A 116 -11.68 12.52 8.97
N SER A 117 -11.36 13.75 9.36
CA SER A 117 -12.04 14.95 8.84
C SER A 117 -11.91 15.07 7.32
N TRP A 118 -10.77 14.69 6.75
CA TRP A 118 -10.55 14.68 5.29
C TRP A 118 -11.39 13.60 4.59
N LEU A 119 -11.49 12.40 5.19
CA LEU A 119 -12.30 11.30 4.64
C LEU A 119 -13.80 11.60 4.68
N GLU A 120 -14.27 12.34 5.68
CA GLU A 120 -15.67 12.77 5.80
C GLU A 120 -16.03 13.89 4.82
N ASN A 121 -15.06 14.71 4.41
CA ASN A 121 -15.28 15.87 3.53
C ASN A 121 -14.22 15.94 2.42
N PRO A 122 -14.31 15.07 1.39
CA PRO A 122 -13.30 15.00 0.34
C PRO A 122 -13.27 16.21 -0.63
N GLU A 123 -14.19 17.18 -0.51
CA GLU A 123 -14.34 18.32 -1.44
C GLU A 123 -13.26 19.43 -1.34
N TYR A 124 -12.20 19.26 -0.56
CA TYR A 124 -11.12 20.25 -0.41
C TYR A 124 -10.00 20.19 -1.47
N ILE A 125 -10.27 19.69 -2.68
CA ILE A 125 -9.33 19.76 -3.81
C ILE A 125 -9.99 20.58 -4.94
N VAL A 126 -9.93 21.90 -4.80
CA VAL A 126 -9.97 22.82 -5.94
C VAL A 126 -8.52 23.12 -6.31
N VAL A 127 -7.99 22.45 -7.32
CA VAL A 127 -6.74 22.83 -7.99
C VAL A 127 -6.93 22.69 -9.48
#